data_AF-A0A7S3HIN3-F1
#
_entry.id   AF-A0A7S3HIN3-F1
#
_cell.length_a   1.000
_cell.length_b   1.000
_cell.length_c   1.000
_cell.angle_alpha   90.00
_cell.angle_beta   90.00
_cell.angle_gamma   90.00
#
_symmetry.space_group_name_H-M   'P 1'
#
loop_
_entity.id
_entity.type
_entity.pdbx_description
1 polymer ?
#
loop_
_entity_poly.entity_id
_entity_poly.type
_entity_poly.pdbx_seq_one_letter_code
_entity_poly.pdbx_strand_id
1 'polypeptide(L)'
;ASVMELLSQDDTANGRRFSIGSQTDQAKTSFANKTMAHLGDEVDVVSSGLGYTCRKGLKPESPNQDSWMVLKVDGNFSIYGVFDGHGKQGHDVSQYVKDMLPKLILRDPRFRTSDMPTMLSESFRKVQSLVMTMDRMKKLSAQMSGTTATLVVHDHAENK
;
A
#
# COMPACT_ATOMS: atom_id res chain seq x y z
N ALA A 1 8.14 -9.53 -7.36
CA ALA A 1 6.80 -10.13 -7.26
C ALA A 1 5.78 -9.05 -6.96
N SER A 2 4.69 -9.01 -7.72
CA SER A 2 3.49 -8.20 -7.43
C SER A 2 2.83 -8.67 -6.13
N VAL A 3 2.03 -7.82 -5.48
CA VAL A 3 1.24 -8.24 -4.31
C VAL A 3 0.26 -9.36 -4.67
N MET A 4 -0.25 -9.37 -5.91
CA MET A 4 -1.17 -10.38 -6.41
C MET A 4 -0.53 -11.77 -6.53
N GLU A 5 0.78 -11.83 -6.78
CA GLU A 5 1.52 -13.09 -6.92
C GLU A 5 1.83 -13.73 -5.55
N LEU A 6 1.55 -13.04 -4.45
CA LEU A 6 1.78 -13.52 -3.09
C LEU A 6 0.54 -14.13 -2.46
N LEU A 7 -0.60 -14.07 -3.15
CA LEU A 7 -1.83 -14.70 -2.70
C LEU A 7 -1.69 -16.22 -2.79
N SER A 8 -2.10 -16.92 -1.73
CA SER A 8 -2.05 -18.39 -1.69
C SER A 8 -3.09 -19.01 -2.62
N GLN A 9 -2.95 -20.31 -2.92
CA GLN A 9 -3.96 -21.02 -3.72
C GLN A 9 -5.35 -20.93 -3.07
N ASP A 10 -5.43 -20.99 -1.74
CA ASP A 10 -6.68 -20.83 -0.99
C ASP A 10 -7.29 -19.43 -1.15
N ASP A 11 -6.44 -18.39 -1.17
CA ASP A 11 -6.89 -17.01 -1.42
C ASP A 11 -7.39 -16.81 -2.87
N THR A 12 -6.97 -17.69 -3.78
CA THR A 12 -7.37 -17.65 -5.19
C THR A 12 -8.56 -18.54 -5.53
N ALA A 13 -9.01 -19.38 -4.58
CA ALA A 13 -9.97 -20.44 -4.85
C ALA A 13 -11.42 -19.94 -5.02
N ASN A 14 -11.80 -18.83 -4.38
CA ASN A 14 -13.17 -18.34 -4.38
C ASN A 14 -13.25 -16.81 -4.39
N GLY A 15 -13.66 -16.23 -5.52
CA GLY A 15 -13.99 -14.81 -5.64
C GLY A 15 -12.97 -13.97 -6.42
N ARG A 16 -13.33 -12.71 -6.63
CA ARG A 16 -12.47 -11.75 -7.34
C ARG A 16 -11.35 -11.29 -6.43
N ARG A 17 -10.22 -10.98 -7.03
CA ARG A 17 -9.04 -10.42 -6.38
C ARG A 17 -8.50 -9.26 -7.18
N PHE A 18 -8.35 -8.14 -6.50
CA PHE A 18 -7.81 -6.94 -7.13
C PHE A 18 -6.98 -6.11 -6.17
N SER A 19 -6.08 -5.32 -6.74
CA SER A 19 -5.34 -4.29 -6.04
C SER A 19 -5.45 -2.97 -6.81
N ILE A 20 -5.92 -1.93 -6.14
CA ILE A 20 -5.96 -0.57 -6.67
C ILE A 20 -5.10 0.30 -5.77
N GLY A 21 -4.30 1.18 -6.34
CA GLY A 21 -3.56 2.15 -5.54
C GLY A 21 -2.96 3.27 -6.36
N SER A 22 -2.40 4.26 -5.66
CA SER A 22 -1.67 5.34 -6.31
C SER A 22 -0.42 4.84 -7.02
N GLN A 23 0.03 5.59 -8.03
CA GLN A 23 1.40 5.55 -8.54
C GLN A 23 2.16 6.79 -8.08
N THR A 24 3.50 6.72 -8.11
CA THR A 24 4.36 7.88 -7.83
C THR A 24 3.95 9.06 -8.71
N ASP A 25 3.85 10.23 -8.09
CA ASP A 25 3.44 11.43 -8.81
C ASP A 25 4.55 11.90 -9.76
N GLN A 26 4.18 12.26 -10.99
CA GLN A 26 5.08 12.77 -12.03
C GLN A 26 4.84 14.27 -12.25
N ALA A 27 4.97 15.07 -11.19
CA ALA A 27 4.83 16.52 -11.21
C ALA A 27 3.48 17.02 -11.77
N LYS A 28 2.37 16.48 -11.24
CA LYS A 28 1.04 16.91 -11.69
C LYS A 28 0.72 18.34 -11.25
N THR A 29 -0.16 18.99 -12.01
CA THR A 29 -0.72 20.31 -11.67
C THR A 29 -1.58 20.24 -10.41
N SER A 30 -1.74 21.39 -9.73
CA SER A 30 -2.60 21.48 -8.54
C SER A 30 -4.01 20.94 -8.79
N PHE A 31 -4.56 20.30 -7.77
CA PHE A 31 -5.87 19.63 -7.74
C PHE A 31 -6.03 18.44 -8.68
N ALA A 32 -5.02 18.11 -9.49
CA ALA A 32 -5.05 16.92 -10.32
C ALA A 32 -5.17 15.66 -9.47
N ASN A 33 -5.98 14.70 -9.92
CA ASN A 33 -6.07 13.40 -9.30
C ASN A 33 -4.73 12.67 -9.45
N LYS A 34 -4.30 11.99 -8.38
CA LYS A 34 -3.14 11.10 -8.38
C LYS A 34 -3.34 10.01 -9.43
N THR A 35 -2.28 9.65 -10.17
CA THR A 35 -2.35 8.49 -11.08
C THR A 35 -2.58 7.24 -10.26
N MET A 36 -3.35 6.30 -10.81
CA MET A 36 -3.68 5.04 -10.15
C MET A 36 -3.26 3.86 -11.03
N ALA A 37 -2.98 2.75 -10.38
CA ALA A 37 -2.80 1.45 -11.02
C ALA A 37 -3.89 0.51 -10.53
N HIS A 38 -4.29 -0.40 -11.42
CA HIS A 38 -5.20 -1.49 -11.12
C HIS A 38 -4.54 -2.81 -11.55
N LEU A 39 -4.60 -3.81 -10.67
CA LEU A 39 -4.05 -5.14 -10.89
C LEU A 39 -5.08 -6.20 -10.47
N GLY A 40 -5.20 -7.28 -11.23
CA GLY A 40 -6.17 -8.34 -10.96
C GLY A 40 -7.47 -8.17 -11.73
N ASP A 41 -8.56 -8.66 -11.14
CA ASP A 41 -9.87 -8.71 -11.78
C ASP A 41 -10.49 -7.33 -11.93
N GLU A 42 -11.14 -7.08 -13.08
CA GLU A 42 -11.89 -5.85 -13.30
C GLU A 42 -13.07 -5.74 -12.32
N VAL A 43 -13.15 -4.60 -11.63
CA VAL A 43 -14.15 -4.38 -10.58
C VAL A 43 -14.74 -2.98 -10.67
N ASP A 44 -16.06 -2.90 -10.51
CA ASP A 44 -16.67 -1.63 -10.12
C ASP A 44 -16.39 -1.39 -8.63
N VAL A 45 -15.46 -0.47 -8.37
CA VAL A 45 -15.02 -0.06 -7.03
C VAL A 45 -16.20 0.39 -6.16
N VAL A 46 -17.17 1.09 -6.75
CA VAL A 46 -18.32 1.62 -6.02
C VAL A 46 -19.22 0.49 -5.55
N SER A 47 -19.53 -0.46 -6.45
CA SER A 47 -20.27 -1.68 -6.08
C SER A 47 -19.57 -2.53 -5.00
N SER A 48 -18.25 -2.36 -4.85
CA SER A 48 -17.44 -3.07 -3.85
C SER A 48 -17.43 -2.39 -2.47
N GLY A 49 -18.19 -1.30 -2.30
CA GLY A 49 -18.28 -0.52 -1.06
C GLY A 49 -17.06 0.38 -0.83
N LEU A 50 -16.29 0.69 -1.88
CA LEU A 50 -15.05 1.45 -1.76
C LEU A 50 -15.20 2.86 -2.35
N GLY A 51 -14.62 3.83 -1.67
CA GLY A 51 -14.47 5.20 -2.14
C GLY A 51 -13.10 5.73 -1.76
N TYR A 52 -12.44 6.44 -2.69
CA TYR A 52 -11.13 7.02 -2.46
C TYR A 52 -10.95 8.32 -3.25
N THR A 53 -10.05 9.18 -2.79
CA THR A 53 -9.56 10.33 -3.52
C THR A 53 -8.15 10.67 -3.06
N CYS A 54 -7.30 11.09 -4.00
CA CYS A 54 -5.98 11.60 -3.69
C CYS A 54 -5.65 12.67 -4.73
N ARG A 55 -5.42 13.90 -4.27
CA ARG A 55 -5.28 15.06 -5.15
C ARG A 55 -4.01 15.83 -4.83
N LYS A 56 -3.39 16.36 -5.87
CA LYS A 56 -2.24 17.24 -5.75
C LYS A 56 -2.62 18.52 -5.01
N GLY A 57 -1.88 18.86 -3.95
CA GLY A 57 -2.03 20.14 -3.25
C GLY A 57 -1.42 21.35 -3.98
N LEU A 58 -1.42 22.50 -3.32
CA LEU A 58 -1.02 23.79 -3.90
C LEU A 58 0.50 24.01 -4.03
N LYS A 59 1.36 23.21 -3.37
CA LYS A 59 2.82 23.39 -3.44
C LYS A 59 3.34 23.16 -4.87
N PRO A 60 3.81 24.16 -5.61
CA PRO A 60 4.09 24.02 -7.05
C PRO A 60 5.26 23.05 -7.31
N GLU A 61 6.35 23.24 -6.58
CA GLU A 61 7.62 22.51 -6.77
C GLU A 61 7.64 21.12 -6.12
N SER A 62 6.61 20.77 -5.34
CA SER A 62 6.57 19.51 -4.62
C SER A 62 5.56 18.57 -5.25
N PRO A 63 5.95 17.34 -5.64
CA PRO A 63 4.98 16.36 -6.13
C PRO A 63 3.94 16.04 -5.05
N ASN A 64 2.83 15.44 -5.44
CA ASN A 64 1.97 14.81 -4.44
C ASN A 64 2.76 13.67 -3.77
N GLN A 65 2.99 13.75 -2.46
CA GLN A 65 3.81 12.79 -1.72
C GLN A 65 3.00 11.65 -1.10
N ASP A 66 1.67 11.71 -1.18
CA ASP A 66 0.79 10.70 -0.62
C ASP A 66 0.82 9.45 -1.49
N SER A 67 0.79 8.30 -0.83
CA SER A 67 0.59 7.00 -1.46
C SER A 67 -0.58 6.28 -0.77
N TRP A 68 -1.32 5.47 -1.52
CA TRP A 68 -2.42 4.69 -0.95
C TRP A 68 -2.66 3.41 -1.75
N MET A 69 -3.22 2.40 -1.10
CA MET A 69 -3.60 1.16 -1.76
C MET A 69 -4.78 0.47 -1.08
N VAL A 70 -5.47 -0.34 -1.87
CA VAL A 70 -6.48 -1.31 -1.46
C VAL A 70 -6.17 -2.62 -2.15
N LEU A 71 -5.96 -3.68 -1.39
CA LEU A 71 -5.97 -5.07 -1.86
C LEU A 71 -7.24 -5.72 -1.34
N LYS A 72 -8.01 -6.35 -2.20
CA LYS A 72 -9.22 -7.06 -1.82
C LYS A 72 -9.21 -8.46 -2.40
N VAL A 73 -9.52 -9.43 -1.54
CA VAL A 73 -9.78 -10.82 -1.89
C VAL A 73 -11.20 -11.12 -1.41
N ASP A 74 -12.14 -11.20 -2.35
CA ASP A 74 -13.57 -11.36 -2.03
C ASP A 74 -13.80 -12.58 -1.13
N GLY A 75 -14.64 -12.42 -0.11
CA GLY A 75 -14.96 -13.49 0.86
C GLY A 75 -13.85 -13.86 1.85
N ASN A 76 -12.67 -13.25 1.76
CA ASN A 76 -11.53 -13.59 2.60
C ASN A 76 -11.02 -12.38 3.40
N PHE A 77 -10.31 -11.44 2.77
CA PHE A 77 -9.81 -10.25 3.48
C PHE A 77 -9.62 -9.06 2.54
N SER A 78 -9.46 -7.88 3.14
CA SER A 78 -8.93 -6.69 2.47
C SER A 78 -7.79 -6.05 3.26
N ILE A 79 -6.86 -5.41 2.56
CA ILE A 79 -5.82 -4.56 3.14
C ILE A 79 -5.96 -3.16 2.57
N TYR A 80 -6.05 -2.16 3.45
CA TYR A 80 -6.13 -0.75 3.11
C TYR A 80 -4.91 -0.04 3.65
N GLY A 81 -4.29 0.85 2.87
CA GLY A 81 -3.13 1.61 3.31
C GLY A 81 -3.14 3.05 2.82
N VAL A 82 -2.76 3.98 3.68
CA VAL A 82 -2.49 5.39 3.36
C VAL A 82 -1.13 5.79 3.94
N PHE A 83 -0.34 6.52 3.16
CA PHE A 83 1.06 6.79 3.41
C PHE A 83 1.35 8.27 3.07
N ASP A 84 1.45 9.14 4.07
CA ASP A 84 1.74 10.57 3.87
C ASP A 84 3.26 10.79 3.84
N GLY A 85 3.80 10.93 2.64
CA GLY A 85 5.22 11.16 2.39
C GLY A 85 5.64 12.58 2.71
N HIS A 86 6.83 12.76 3.29
CA HIS A 86 7.38 14.06 3.61
C HIS A 86 8.89 14.14 3.39
N GLY A 87 9.42 15.36 3.36
CA GLY A 87 10.82 15.62 3.00
C GLY A 87 11.03 15.67 1.49
N LYS A 88 12.28 15.80 1.04
CA LYS A 88 12.58 16.07 -0.38
C LYS A 88 12.10 14.95 -1.31
N GLN A 89 12.29 13.69 -0.91
CA GLN A 89 11.94 12.49 -1.66
C GLN A 89 10.82 11.67 -0.98
N GLY A 90 9.95 12.33 -0.20
CA GLY A 90 8.86 11.66 0.54
C GLY A 90 7.93 10.82 -0.35
N HIS A 91 7.74 11.22 -1.61
CA HIS A 91 6.94 10.47 -2.59
C HIS A 91 7.57 9.13 -2.98
N ASP A 92 8.89 9.04 -3.03
CA ASP A 92 9.60 7.79 -3.29
C ASP A 92 9.53 6.86 -2.07
N VAL A 93 9.68 7.43 -0.87
CA VAL A 93 9.61 6.67 0.38
C VAL A 93 8.20 6.14 0.62
N SER A 94 7.16 6.97 0.46
CA SER A 94 5.77 6.55 0.62
C SER A 94 5.38 5.48 -0.40
N GLN A 95 5.79 5.62 -1.66
CA GLN A 95 5.59 4.59 -2.69
C GLN A 95 6.27 3.28 -2.30
N TYR A 96 7.54 3.33 -1.88
CA TYR A 96 8.29 2.14 -1.51
C TYR A 96 7.65 1.39 -0.34
N VAL A 97 7.24 2.11 0.72
CA VAL A 97 6.56 1.51 1.87
C VAL A 97 5.21 0.92 1.46
N LYS A 98 4.40 1.65 0.68
CA LYS A 98 3.13 1.17 0.11
C LYS A 98 3.30 -0.12 -0.69
N ASP A 99 4.40 -0.25 -1.45
CA ASP A 99 4.67 -1.44 -2.26
C ASP A 99 5.24 -2.62 -1.47
N MET A 100 5.91 -2.37 -0.34
CA MET A 100 6.63 -3.41 0.41
C MET A 100 5.89 -3.91 1.65
N LEU A 101 5.23 -3.03 2.39
CA LEU A 101 4.53 -3.37 3.62
C LEU A 101 3.45 -4.47 3.42
N PRO A 102 2.52 -4.38 2.45
CA PRO A 102 1.54 -5.45 2.23
C PRO A 102 2.19 -6.78 1.82
N LYS A 103 3.33 -6.74 1.10
CA LYS A 103 4.06 -7.95 0.73
C LYS A 103 4.72 -8.63 1.93
N LEU A 104 5.19 -7.86 2.90
CA LEU A 104 5.74 -8.40 4.15
C LEU A 104 4.64 -9.08 4.96
N ILE A 105 3.46 -8.44 5.05
CA ILE A 105 2.29 -8.96 5.75
C ILE A 105 1.83 -10.28 5.14
N LEU A 106 1.58 -10.32 3.82
CA LEU A 106 1.06 -11.52 3.15
C LEU A 106 2.03 -12.71 3.15
N ARG A 107 3.34 -12.46 3.22
CA ARG A 107 4.37 -13.51 3.26
C ARG A 107 4.61 -14.06 4.66
N ASP A 108 4.13 -13.37 5.70
CA ASP A 108 4.35 -13.81 7.06
C ASP A 108 3.40 -14.97 7.38
N PRO A 109 3.89 -16.12 7.86
CA PRO A 109 3.04 -17.27 8.18
C PRO A 109 2.04 -16.99 9.32
N ARG A 110 2.20 -15.89 10.06
CA ARG A 110 1.27 -15.43 11.11
C ARG A 110 0.12 -14.58 10.55
N PHE A 111 0.05 -14.36 9.25
CA PHE A 111 -1.09 -13.68 8.64
C PHE A 111 -2.38 -14.49 8.84
N ARG A 112 -3.46 -13.82 9.27
CA ARG A 112 -4.74 -14.46 9.67
C ARG A 112 -4.64 -15.44 10.84
N THR A 113 -3.67 -15.26 11.74
CA THR A 113 -3.60 -15.97 13.03
C THR A 113 -3.74 -15.01 14.20
N SER A 114 -3.84 -15.53 15.42
CA SER A 114 -3.88 -14.73 16.65
C SER A 114 -2.63 -13.88 16.88
N ASP A 115 -1.52 -14.19 16.21
CA ASP A 115 -0.24 -13.46 16.34
C ASP A 115 -0.14 -12.25 15.41
N MET A 116 -1.21 -11.96 14.64
CA MET A 116 -1.24 -10.87 13.68
C MET A 116 -0.88 -9.50 14.28
N PRO A 117 -1.34 -9.09 15.48
CA PRO A 117 -0.97 -7.79 16.06
C PRO A 117 0.55 -7.62 16.24
N THR A 118 1.22 -8.69 16.69
CA THR A 118 2.68 -8.71 16.84
C THR A 118 3.37 -8.68 15.48
N MET A 119 2.89 -9.50 14.54
CA MET A 119 3.41 -9.55 13.16
C MET A 119 3.28 -8.19 12.46
N LEU A 120 2.16 -7.48 12.62
CA LEU A 120 1.97 -6.15 12.04
C LEU A 120 3.00 -5.17 12.58
N SER A 121 3.20 -5.14 13.91
CA SER A 121 4.21 -4.29 14.54
C SER A 121 5.63 -4.59 14.03
N GLU A 122 5.96 -5.87 13.84
CA GLU A 122 7.26 -6.29 13.29
C GLU A 122 7.40 -5.97 11.79
N SER A 123 6.31 -6.04 11.02
CA SER A 123 6.30 -5.70 9.60
C SER A 123 6.68 -4.23 9.37
N PHE A 124 6.24 -3.33 10.26
CA PHE A 124 6.66 -1.92 10.24
C PHE A 124 8.17 -1.76 10.54
N ARG A 125 8.71 -2.49 11.52
CA ARG A 125 10.16 -2.48 11.78
C ARG A 125 10.95 -3.01 10.60
N LYS A 126 10.46 -4.08 9.98
CA LYS A 126 11.09 -4.72 8.83
C LYS A 126 11.07 -3.81 7.60
N VAL A 127 9.96 -3.12 7.31
CA VAL A 127 9.94 -2.16 6.19
C VAL A 127 10.86 -0.97 6.45
N GLN A 128 11.00 -0.51 7.70
CA GLN A 128 11.99 0.51 8.06
C GLN A 128 13.43 0.02 7.77
N SER A 129 13.78 -1.21 8.16
CA SER A 129 15.10 -1.78 7.84
C SER A 129 15.35 -1.90 6.32
N LEU A 130 14.30 -2.19 5.54
CA LEU A 130 14.37 -2.21 4.09
C LEU A 130 14.60 -0.80 3.51
N VAL A 131 13.90 0.23 4.02
CA VAL A 131 14.13 1.63 3.64
C VAL A 131 15.59 2.03 3.88
N MET A 132 16.13 1.74 5.07
CA MET A 132 17.53 2.01 5.41
C MET A 132 18.52 1.27 4.50
N THR A 133 18.20 0.03 4.13
CA THR A 133 19.02 -0.75 3.18
C THR A 133 19.01 -0.09 1.80
N MET A 134 17.84 0.32 1.30
CA MET A 134 17.72 0.97 0.00
C MET A 134 18.40 2.34 -0.06
N ASP A 135 18.35 3.11 1.03
CA ASP A 135 19.07 4.38 1.19
C ASP A 135 20.59 4.19 1.11
N ARG A 136 21.12 3.24 1.89
CA ARG A 136 22.54 2.87 1.85
C ARG A 136 23.01 2.41 0.47
N MET A 137 22.15 1.70 -0.25
CA MET A 137 22.40 1.26 -1.62
C MET A 137 22.20 2.37 -2.66
N LYS A 138 21.84 3.60 -2.24
CA LYS A 138 21.53 4.75 -3.08
C LYS A 138 20.40 4.49 -4.10
N LYS A 139 19.50 3.56 -3.78
CA LYS A 139 18.31 3.23 -4.59
C LYS A 139 17.04 3.94 -4.11
N LEU A 140 17.11 4.55 -2.94
CA LEU A 140 16.10 5.41 -2.33
C LEU A 140 16.85 6.54 -1.62
N SER A 141 16.26 7.70 -1.41
CA SER A 141 16.87 8.76 -0.59
C SER A 141 15.97 9.07 0.59
N ALA A 142 16.31 8.50 1.75
CA ALA A 142 15.51 8.54 2.96
C ALA A 142 16.17 9.34 4.11
N GLN A 143 17.42 9.80 3.95
CA GLN A 143 18.14 10.51 5.03
C GLN A 143 17.38 11.70 5.64
N MET A 144 16.63 12.44 4.81
CA MET A 144 15.79 13.58 5.22
C MET A 144 14.37 13.48 4.63
N SER A 145 13.92 12.26 4.35
CA SER A 145 12.60 11.98 3.80
C SER A 145 11.98 10.78 4.49
N GLY A 146 10.67 10.77 4.60
CA GLY A 146 9.95 9.75 5.33
C GLY A 146 8.52 9.62 4.84
N THR A 147 7.77 8.75 5.50
CA THR A 147 6.33 8.61 5.30
C THR A 147 5.68 8.24 6.62
N THR A 148 4.48 8.73 6.87
CA THR A 148 3.56 8.05 7.80
C THR A 148 3.07 6.75 7.13
N ALA A 149 2.44 5.88 7.91
CA ALA A 149 1.74 4.72 7.37
C ALA A 149 0.59 4.34 8.30
N THR A 150 -0.62 4.31 7.75
CA THR A 150 -1.80 3.75 8.40
C THR A 150 -2.29 2.60 7.56
N LEU A 151 -2.46 1.44 8.18
CA LEU A 151 -2.87 0.22 7.49
C LEU A 151 -3.97 -0.49 8.29
N VAL A 152 -4.96 -1.01 7.57
CA VAL A 152 -6.04 -1.84 8.12
C VAL A 152 -6.03 -3.18 7.40
N VAL A 153 -6.05 -4.26 8.16
CA VAL A 153 -6.39 -5.60 7.66
C VAL A 153 -7.82 -5.88 8.11
N HIS A 154 -8.71 -6.11 7.16
CA HIS A 154 -10.13 -6.41 7.39
C HIS A 154 -10.37 -7.86 7.02
N ASP A 155 -10.65 -8.71 8.00
CA ASP A 155 -11.11 -10.08 7.78
C ASP A 155 -12.61 -10.08 7.44
N HIS A 156 -12.96 -10.63 6.26
CA HIS A 156 -14.33 -10.72 5.81
C HIS A 156 -15.05 -11.98 6.32
N ALA A 157 -14.31 -13.01 6.74
CA ALA A 157 -14.89 -14.26 7.21
C ALA A 157 -15.54 -14.10 8.59
N GLU A 158 -14.99 -13.22 9.43
CA GLU A 158 -15.50 -12.93 10.78
C GLU A 158 -16.66 -11.91 10.82
N ASN A 159 -16.93 -11.20 9.72
CA ASN A 159 -17.94 -10.12 9.64
C ASN A 159 -19.05 -10.42 8.61
N LYS A 160 -19.73 -11.56 8.75
CA LYS A 160 -20.95 -11.87 7.98
C LYS A 160 -22.19 -11.22 8.58
#